data_AF-A0AA35Y4I5-F1
#
_entry.id   AF-A0AA35Y4I5-F1
#
_cell.length_a   1.000
_cell.length_b   1.000
_cell.length_c   1.000
_cell.angle_alpha   90.00
_cell.angle_beta   90.00
_cell.angle_gamma   90.00
#
_symmetry.space_group_name_H-M   'P 1'
#
loop_
_entity.id
_entity.type
_entity.pdbx_description
1 polymer ?
#
loop_
_entity_poly.entity_id
_entity_poly.type
_entity_poly.pdbx_seq_one_letter_code
_entity_poly.pdbx_strand_id
1 'polypeptide(L)'
;MAVAHRYSVRDFRLLCRLGGAGYRVLARLDHRRPRRYSHLVVMGLKLLSPSYPLDFWLGKGRPLSPEAHGRLVRLLRAKLKPRELILPPDELFETEESRYFLEYSLLYGWMRQWLNYLKWYHLTALSPWVTLEELFSGPVVSHSWRMVAVDEDLVRFSLEVVYRSALFKFINQAVK
;
A
#
# COMPACT_ATOMS: atom_id res chain seq x y z
N MET A 1 -3.07 6.45 -14.08
CA MET A 1 -4.24 7.07 -13.42
C MET A 1 -4.41 8.53 -13.83
N ALA A 2 -3.35 9.35 -13.80
CA ALA A 2 -3.45 10.78 -14.13
C ALA A 2 -4.07 11.08 -15.51
N VAL A 3 -3.64 10.40 -16.59
CA VAL A 3 -4.17 10.65 -17.94
C VAL A 3 -5.64 10.21 -18.08
N ALA A 4 -5.99 9.01 -17.61
CA ALA A 4 -7.36 8.52 -17.72
C ALA A 4 -8.36 9.36 -16.90
N HIS A 5 -7.99 9.82 -15.71
CA HIS A 5 -8.82 10.74 -14.92
C HIS A 5 -8.88 12.14 -15.53
N ARG A 6 -7.73 12.68 -15.97
CA ARG A 6 -7.64 14.03 -16.57
C ARG A 6 -8.46 14.16 -17.86
N TYR A 7 -8.53 13.10 -18.65
CA TYR A 7 -9.27 13.06 -19.92
C TYR A 7 -10.55 12.21 -19.84
N SER A 8 -11.04 11.93 -18.63
CA SER A 8 -12.30 11.19 -18.38
C SER A 8 -12.48 9.95 -19.25
N VAL A 9 -11.41 9.17 -19.44
CA VAL A 9 -11.41 7.97 -20.29
C VAL A 9 -12.29 6.90 -19.64
N ARG A 10 -13.47 6.66 -20.22
CA ARG A 10 -14.43 5.64 -19.74
C ARG A 10 -14.23 4.27 -20.37
N ASP A 11 -13.67 4.23 -21.59
CA ASP A 11 -13.56 3.00 -22.36
C ASP A 11 -12.18 2.33 -22.23
N PHE A 12 -12.19 1.04 -21.91
CA PHE A 12 -10.98 0.22 -21.88
C PHE A 12 -10.25 0.18 -23.24
N ARG A 13 -11.00 0.17 -24.35
CA ARG A 13 -10.41 0.18 -25.70
C ARG A 13 -9.64 1.47 -25.98
N LEU A 14 -10.19 2.61 -25.56
CA LEU A 14 -9.56 3.91 -25.73
C LEU A 14 -8.30 4.01 -24.86
N LEU A 15 -8.37 3.54 -23.62
CA LEU A 15 -7.21 3.43 -22.73
C LEU A 15 -6.10 2.56 -23.33
N CYS A 16 -6.44 1.42 -23.91
CA CYS A 16 -5.49 0.55 -24.59
C CYS A 16 -4.84 1.22 -25.81
N ARG A 17 -5.61 1.95 -26.64
CA ARG A 17 -5.07 2.70 -27.77
C ARG A 17 -4.13 3.83 -27.34
N LEU A 18 -4.51 4.59 -26.31
CA LEU A 18 -3.64 5.61 -25.71
C LEU A 18 -2.35 5.00 -25.15
N GLY A 19 -2.41 3.78 -24.61
CA GLY A 19 -1.25 3.00 -24.20
C GLY A 19 -0.47 2.33 -25.33
N GLY A 20 -0.80 2.63 -26.61
CA GLY A 20 -0.12 2.09 -27.78
C GLY A 20 -0.45 0.63 -28.10
N ALA A 21 -1.59 0.11 -27.65
CA ALA A 21 -2.09 -1.20 -28.05
C ALA A 21 -2.88 -1.08 -29.36
N GLY A 22 -2.30 -1.59 -30.45
CA GLY A 22 -2.99 -1.71 -31.73
C GLY A 22 -4.05 -2.81 -31.75
N TYR A 23 -4.81 -2.89 -32.84
CA TYR A 23 -5.91 -3.86 -33.02
C TYR A 23 -5.47 -5.32 -32.81
N ARG A 24 -4.29 -5.71 -33.32
CA ARG A 24 -3.73 -7.07 -33.13
C ARG A 24 -3.45 -7.41 -31.68
N VAL A 25 -3.05 -6.43 -30.87
CA VAL A 25 -2.80 -6.62 -29.44
C VAL A 25 -4.13 -6.73 -28.70
N LEU A 26 -5.07 -5.83 -29.00
CA LEU A 26 -6.42 -5.83 -28.42
C LEU A 26 -7.12 -7.18 -28.59
N ALA A 27 -7.09 -7.75 -29.80
CA ALA A 27 -7.69 -9.05 -30.10
C ALA A 27 -7.05 -10.23 -29.32
N ARG A 28 -5.85 -10.05 -28.78
CA ARG A 28 -5.12 -11.10 -28.04
C ARG A 28 -5.14 -10.91 -26.53
N LEU A 29 -5.56 -9.75 -26.02
CA LEU A 29 -5.47 -9.40 -24.60
C LEU A 29 -6.24 -10.35 -23.67
N ASP A 30 -7.29 -11.00 -24.18
CA ASP A 30 -8.07 -11.94 -23.37
C ASP A 30 -7.36 -13.29 -23.21
N HIS A 31 -6.59 -13.71 -24.22
CA HIS A 31 -5.97 -15.05 -24.29
C HIS A 31 -4.46 -15.06 -24.03
N ARG A 32 -3.72 -14.09 -24.57
CA ARG A 32 -2.27 -13.92 -24.40
C ARG A 32 -1.97 -12.49 -23.99
N ARG A 33 -1.69 -12.30 -22.69
CA ARG A 33 -1.41 -10.99 -22.09
C ARG A 33 0.08 -10.68 -22.11
N PRO A 34 0.56 -9.74 -22.94
CA PRO A 34 1.95 -9.30 -22.88
C PRO A 34 2.17 -8.51 -21.59
N ARG A 35 3.32 -8.69 -20.92
CA ARG A 35 3.67 -7.96 -19.69
C ARG A 35 3.56 -6.44 -19.86
N ARG A 36 3.93 -5.93 -21.03
CA ARG A 36 3.83 -4.50 -21.37
C ARG A 36 2.43 -3.94 -21.15
N TYR A 37 1.37 -4.70 -21.41
CA TYR A 37 -0.01 -4.21 -21.35
C TYR A 37 -0.76 -4.67 -20.10
N SER A 38 -0.13 -5.43 -19.19
CA SER A 38 -0.83 -5.93 -17.99
C SER A 38 -1.27 -4.81 -17.07
N HIS A 39 -0.52 -3.71 -17.02
CA HIS A 39 -0.89 -2.54 -16.22
C HIS A 39 -2.12 -1.81 -16.79
N LEU A 40 -2.30 -1.79 -18.12
CA LEU A 40 -3.47 -1.19 -18.76
C LEU A 40 -4.75 -1.98 -18.43
N VAL A 41 -4.66 -3.31 -18.38
CA VAL A 41 -5.79 -4.17 -17.94
C VAL A 41 -6.21 -3.83 -16.52
N VAL A 42 -5.25 -3.73 -15.59
CA VAL A 42 -5.53 -3.36 -14.20
C VAL A 42 -6.12 -1.95 -14.12
N MET A 43 -5.61 -0.99 -14.90
CA MET A 43 -6.20 0.36 -14.97
C MET A 43 -7.62 0.34 -15.52
N GLY A 44 -7.87 -0.44 -16.57
CA GLY A 44 -9.20 -0.63 -17.16
C GLY A 44 -10.19 -1.22 -16.17
N LEU A 45 -9.79 -2.25 -15.44
CA LEU A 45 -10.61 -2.87 -14.39
C LEU A 45 -10.91 -1.87 -13.26
N LYS A 46 -9.92 -1.09 -12.84
CA LYS A 46 -10.11 -0.07 -11.80
C LYS A 46 -11.07 1.05 -12.25
N LEU A 47 -11.08 1.39 -13.54
CA LEU A 47 -12.01 2.37 -14.13
C LEU A 47 -13.42 1.80 -14.27
N LEU A 48 -13.55 0.60 -14.81
CA LEU A 48 -14.84 -0.05 -15.05
C LEU A 48 -15.49 -0.52 -13.75
N SER A 49 -14.68 -0.78 -12.73
CA SER A 49 -15.17 -1.38 -11.51
C SER A 49 -14.36 -0.93 -10.29
N PRO A 50 -14.62 0.31 -9.82
CA PRO A 50 -13.90 0.91 -8.69
C PRO A 50 -14.26 0.26 -7.34
N SER A 51 -15.38 -0.48 -7.26
CA SER A 51 -15.84 -1.12 -6.02
C SER A 51 -15.20 -2.49 -5.74
N TYR A 52 -14.37 -3.03 -6.64
CA TYR A 52 -13.72 -4.32 -6.39
C TYR A 52 -12.59 -4.20 -5.37
N PRO A 53 -12.36 -5.26 -4.59
CA PRO A 53 -11.32 -5.24 -3.58
C PRO A 53 -9.92 -5.23 -4.20
N LEU A 54 -8.94 -4.74 -3.44
CA LEU A 54 -7.54 -4.65 -3.83
C LEU A 54 -6.98 -5.99 -4.35
N ASP A 55 -7.37 -7.11 -3.73
CA ASP A 55 -6.98 -8.47 -4.14
C ASP A 55 -7.31 -8.77 -5.59
N PHE A 56 -8.46 -8.30 -6.05
CA PHE A 56 -8.96 -8.51 -7.40
C PHE A 56 -8.15 -7.70 -8.43
N TRP A 57 -7.78 -6.47 -8.07
CA TRP A 57 -6.91 -5.65 -8.91
C TRP A 57 -5.49 -6.21 -8.99
N LEU A 58 -4.95 -6.72 -7.87
CA LEU A 58 -3.64 -7.37 -7.83
C LEU A 58 -3.63 -8.68 -8.65
N GLY A 59 -4.71 -9.45 -8.60
CA GLY A 59 -4.93 -10.64 -9.43
C GLY A 59 -5.25 -10.36 -10.90
N LYS A 60 -5.26 -9.08 -11.33
CA LYS A 60 -5.54 -8.65 -12.71
C LYS A 60 -6.93 -9.08 -13.22
N GLY A 61 -7.94 -8.89 -12.37
CA GLY A 61 -9.33 -9.24 -12.68
C GLY A 61 -9.68 -10.69 -12.37
N ARG A 62 -8.86 -11.34 -11.55
CA ARG A 62 -9.08 -12.68 -11.03
C ARG A 62 -8.81 -12.64 -9.52
N PRO A 63 -9.44 -13.52 -8.72
CA PRO A 63 -9.06 -13.66 -7.32
C PRO A 63 -7.57 -14.02 -7.24
N LEU A 64 -6.88 -13.40 -6.27
CA LEU A 64 -5.49 -13.71 -6.00
C LEU A 64 -5.38 -15.16 -5.49
N SER A 65 -4.38 -15.91 -5.95
CA SER A 65 -4.16 -17.27 -5.43
C SER A 65 -3.93 -17.25 -3.91
N PRO A 66 -4.48 -18.20 -3.13
CA PRO A 66 -4.33 -18.22 -1.67
C PRO A 66 -2.87 -18.14 -1.20
N GLU A 67 -1.95 -18.80 -1.91
CA GLU A 67 -0.53 -18.75 -1.59
C GLU A 67 0.11 -17.37 -1.79
N ALA A 68 -0.26 -16.68 -2.87
CA ALA A 68 0.22 -15.32 -3.12
C ALA A 68 -0.35 -14.34 -2.09
N HIS A 69 -1.62 -14.50 -1.73
CA HIS A 69 -2.26 -13.73 -0.67
C HIS A 69 -1.54 -13.92 0.67
N GLY A 70 -1.35 -15.18 1.11
CA GLY A 70 -0.66 -15.47 2.37
C GLY A 70 0.78 -14.97 2.41
N ARG A 71 1.52 -15.07 1.30
CA ARG A 71 2.86 -14.49 1.19
C ARG A 71 2.86 -12.98 1.30
N LEU A 72 1.91 -12.28 0.67
CA LEU A 72 1.77 -10.84 0.77
C LEU A 72 1.46 -10.40 2.20
N VAL A 73 0.48 -11.05 2.85
CA VAL A 73 0.13 -10.78 4.25
C VAL A 73 1.34 -10.97 5.16
N ARG A 74 2.13 -12.03 4.96
CA ARG A 74 3.36 -12.26 5.72
C ARG A 74 4.39 -11.16 5.54
N LEU A 75 4.60 -10.70 4.30
CA LEU A 75 5.51 -9.58 4.00
C LEU A 75 5.03 -8.27 4.62
N LEU A 76 3.72 -8.00 4.54
CA LEU A 76 3.06 -6.83 5.15
C LEU A 76 3.25 -6.81 6.66
N ARG A 77 2.96 -7.92 7.34
CA ARG A 77 3.18 -8.05 8.79
C ARG A 77 4.63 -7.81 9.18
N ALA A 78 5.58 -8.34 8.40
CA ALA A 78 7.00 -8.14 8.68
C ALA A 78 7.41 -6.65 8.56
N LYS A 79 6.81 -5.90 7.64
CA LYS A 79 7.08 -4.47 7.43
C LYS A 79 6.33 -3.56 8.40
N LEU A 80 5.09 -3.93 8.74
CA LEU A 80 4.21 -3.24 9.68
C LEU A 80 4.44 -3.66 11.13
N LYS A 81 5.51 -4.42 11.41
CA LYS A 81 5.83 -4.78 12.79
C LYS A 81 6.08 -3.50 13.60
N PRO A 82 5.40 -3.31 14.74
CA PRO A 82 5.62 -2.15 15.58
C PRO A 82 7.08 -2.02 15.98
N ARG A 83 7.57 -0.78 15.89
CA ARG A 83 8.89 -0.40 16.36
C ARG A 83 8.75 0.32 17.70
N GLU A 84 9.79 0.23 18.49
CA GLU A 84 9.90 0.95 19.75
C GLU A 84 9.87 2.47 19.50
N LEU A 85 9.15 3.18 20.36
CA LEU A 85 9.06 4.63 20.34
C LEU A 85 10.37 5.20 20.92
N ILE A 86 11.11 5.96 20.12
CA ILE A 86 12.37 6.58 20.53
C ILE A 86 12.07 8.01 20.97
N LEU A 87 12.12 8.23 22.29
CA LEU A 87 11.94 9.53 22.91
C LEU A 87 13.15 10.45 22.63
N PRO A 88 12.94 11.78 22.63
CA PRO A 88 14.06 12.72 22.59
C PRO A 88 14.95 12.53 23.83
N PRO A 89 16.29 12.49 23.67
CA PRO A 89 17.20 12.41 24.81
C PRO A 89 17.08 13.65 25.70
N ASP A 90 17.23 13.44 27.02
CA ASP A 90 17.06 14.48 28.03
C ASP A 90 18.04 15.65 27.86
N GLU A 91 19.22 15.39 27.28
CA GLU A 91 20.27 16.37 26.99
C GLU A 91 19.86 17.48 26.01
N LEU A 92 18.78 17.30 25.25
CA LEU A 92 18.27 18.30 24.31
C LEU A 92 17.50 19.44 24.99
N PHE A 93 17.15 19.29 26.27
CA PHE A 93 16.34 20.25 27.00
C PHE A 93 17.20 21.16 27.86
N GLU A 94 17.04 22.48 27.69
CA GLU A 94 17.77 23.48 28.48
C GLU A 94 17.31 23.55 29.94
N THR A 95 16.04 23.22 30.20
CA THR A 95 15.40 23.31 31.52
C THR A 95 14.47 22.13 31.76
N GLU A 96 14.32 21.70 33.02
CA GLU A 96 13.38 20.64 33.40
C GLU A 96 11.92 21.00 33.07
N GLU A 97 11.54 22.28 33.18
CA GLU A 97 10.21 22.76 32.84
C GLU A 97 9.87 22.53 31.37
N SER A 98 10.83 22.74 30.47
CA SER A 98 10.65 22.49 29.03
C SER A 98 10.42 21.02 28.72
N ARG A 99 11.06 20.12 29.47
CA ARG A 99 10.84 18.67 29.40
C ARG A 99 9.42 18.31 29.86
N TYR A 100 9.00 18.80 31.04
CA TYR A 100 7.66 18.54 31.55
C TYR A 100 6.58 19.07 30.59
N PHE A 101 6.79 20.26 30.01
CA PHE A 101 5.87 20.80 29.01
C PHE A 101 5.74 19.90 27.76
N LEU A 102 6.83 19.29 27.31
CA LEU A 102 6.85 18.38 26.17
C LEU A 102 6.06 17.08 26.44
N GLU A 103 6.06 16.59 27.68
CA GLU A 103 5.28 15.40 28.07
C GLU A 103 3.78 15.58 27.82
N TYR A 104 3.23 16.73 28.24
CA TYR A 104 1.79 17.00 28.14
C TYR A 104 1.37 17.52 26.76
N SER A 105 2.27 18.18 26.02
CA SER A 105 1.94 18.77 24.71
C SER A 105 2.07 17.75 23.57
N LEU A 106 3.26 17.19 23.38
CA LEU A 106 3.60 16.39 22.18
C LEU A 106 3.65 14.90 22.49
N LEU A 107 4.32 14.49 23.57
CA LEU A 107 4.49 13.06 23.88
C LEU A 107 3.17 12.37 24.18
N TYR A 108 2.26 13.01 24.91
CA TYR A 108 0.95 12.41 25.19
C TYR A 108 0.18 12.05 23.92
N GLY A 109 0.07 13.00 22.98
CA GLY A 109 -0.61 12.77 21.70
C GLY A 109 0.08 11.70 20.86
N TRP A 110 1.41 11.74 20.84
CA TRP A 110 2.23 10.79 20.08
C TRP A 110 2.14 9.37 20.65
N MET A 111 2.21 9.23 21.98
CA MET A 111 2.04 7.97 22.70
C MET A 111 0.65 7.39 22.43
N ARG A 112 -0.40 8.22 22.44
CA ARG A 112 -1.75 7.78 22.10
C ARG A 112 -1.85 7.22 20.68
N GLN A 113 -1.22 7.86 19.70
CA GLN A 113 -1.14 7.34 18.33
C GLN A 113 -0.41 6.00 18.26
N TRP A 114 0.73 5.89 18.94
CA TRP A 114 1.51 4.65 18.99
C TRP A 114 0.75 3.50 19.66
N LEU A 115 0.05 3.75 20.76
CA LEU A 115 -0.80 2.78 21.44
C LEU A 115 -2.00 2.35 20.56
N ASN A 116 -2.61 3.29 19.83
CA ASN A 116 -3.65 2.98 18.85
C ASN A 116 -3.11 2.07 17.73
N TYR A 117 -1.88 2.33 17.27
CA TYR A 117 -1.22 1.48 16.29
C TYR A 117 -0.95 0.07 16.81
N LEU A 118 -0.45 -0.05 18.05
CA LEU A 118 -0.28 -1.36 18.70
C LEU A 118 -1.59 -2.12 18.82
N LYS A 119 -2.65 -1.44 19.26
CA LYS A 119 -3.99 -2.02 19.35
C LYS A 119 -4.46 -2.54 17.99
N TRP A 120 -4.35 -1.73 16.95
CA TRP A 120 -4.69 -2.14 15.58
C TRP A 120 -3.83 -3.32 15.10
N TYR A 121 -2.52 -3.31 15.34
CA TYR A 121 -1.63 -4.38 14.90
C TYR A 121 -2.02 -5.72 15.54
N HIS A 122 -2.32 -5.72 16.85
CA HIS A 122 -2.72 -6.93 17.56
C HIS A 122 -4.12 -7.42 17.21
N LEU A 123 -5.10 -6.53 17.09
CA LEU A 123 -6.49 -6.91 16.85
C LEU A 123 -6.78 -7.20 15.37
N THR A 124 -6.23 -6.38 14.46
CA THR A 124 -6.54 -6.43 13.03
C THR A 124 -5.41 -7.11 12.26
N ALA A 125 -4.18 -6.58 12.33
CA ALA A 125 -3.10 -7.02 11.44
C ALA A 125 -2.67 -8.48 11.67
N LEU A 126 -2.68 -8.95 12.92
CA LEU A 126 -2.35 -10.34 13.28
C LEU A 126 -3.52 -11.32 13.10
N SER A 127 -4.73 -10.86 12.84
CA SER A 127 -5.90 -11.74 12.69
C SER A 127 -5.72 -12.72 11.52
N PRO A 128 -6.13 -14.00 11.63
CA PRO A 128 -5.94 -14.97 10.56
C PRO A 128 -6.64 -14.61 9.24
N TRP A 129 -7.71 -13.81 9.33
CA TRP A 129 -8.62 -13.48 8.22
C TRP A 129 -8.42 -12.07 7.68
N VAL A 130 -7.30 -11.41 8.01
CA VAL A 130 -7.05 -10.02 7.62
C VAL A 130 -7.06 -9.87 6.11
N THR A 131 -7.79 -8.87 5.62
CA THR A 131 -7.79 -8.51 4.20
C THR A 131 -6.60 -7.60 3.88
N LEU A 132 -6.15 -7.59 2.61
CA LEU A 132 -5.10 -6.64 2.23
C LEU A 132 -5.54 -5.19 2.43
N GLU A 133 -6.82 -4.88 2.18
CA GLU A 133 -7.35 -3.52 2.36
C GLU A 133 -7.25 -3.03 3.81
N GLU A 134 -7.59 -3.88 4.77
CA GLU A 134 -7.43 -3.58 6.20
C GLU A 134 -5.97 -3.35 6.58
N LEU A 135 -5.02 -4.08 5.96
CA LEU A 135 -3.59 -3.87 6.20
C LEU A 135 -3.09 -2.53 5.62
N PHE A 136 -3.63 -2.11 4.47
CA PHE A 136 -3.25 -0.84 3.83
C PHE A 136 -3.92 0.38 4.46
N SER A 137 -5.12 0.22 5.04
CA SER A 137 -5.83 1.29 5.77
C SER A 137 -5.33 1.50 7.19
N GLY A 138 -4.29 0.74 7.61
CA GLY A 138 -3.68 0.87 8.93
C GLY A 138 -3.16 2.28 9.25
N PRO A 139 -3.05 2.63 10.54
CA PRO A 139 -2.46 3.90 10.95
C PRO A 139 -0.97 3.95 10.62
N VAL A 140 -0.49 5.09 10.14
CA VAL A 140 0.94 5.37 9.96
C VAL A 140 1.39 6.19 11.15
N VAL A 141 2.36 5.68 11.92
CA VAL A 141 2.85 6.33 13.13
C VAL A 141 4.36 6.50 13.06
N SER A 142 4.84 7.70 13.37
CA SER A 142 6.27 7.97 13.53
C SER A 142 6.79 7.28 14.80
N HIS A 143 7.99 6.71 14.74
CA HIS A 143 8.62 6.04 15.88
C HIS A 143 9.83 6.82 16.41
N SER A 144 10.22 7.90 15.74
CA SER A 144 11.32 8.77 16.13
C SER A 144 10.85 10.20 16.34
N TRP A 145 11.41 10.86 17.36
CA TRP A 145 11.15 12.27 17.66
C TRP A 145 11.66 13.22 16.56
N ARG A 146 12.61 12.76 15.73
CA ARG A 146 13.10 13.51 14.59
C ARG A 146 11.96 13.71 13.59
N MET A 147 11.55 14.96 13.41
CA MET A 147 10.59 15.36 12.39
C MET A 147 11.20 15.10 11.01
N VAL A 148 10.81 13.98 10.40
CA VAL A 148 11.01 13.75 8.98
C VAL A 148 9.68 14.09 8.33
N ALA A 149 9.65 15.10 7.46
CA ALA A 149 8.48 15.40 6.65
C ALA A 149 8.27 14.23 5.68
N VAL A 150 7.49 13.24 6.10
CA VAL A 150 7.11 12.11 5.28
C VAL A 150 5.63 12.20 5.06
N ASP A 151 5.25 12.37 3.80
CA ASP A 151 3.87 12.30 3.37
C ASP A 151 3.31 10.90 3.66
N GLU A 152 2.22 10.82 4.43
CA GLU A 152 1.60 9.56 4.84
C GLU A 152 1.20 8.71 3.63
N ASP A 153 0.72 9.38 2.58
CA ASP A 153 0.37 8.72 1.33
C ASP A 153 1.62 8.15 0.68
N LEU A 154 2.76 8.85 0.74
CA LEU A 154 4.02 8.34 0.22
C LEU A 154 4.52 7.12 1.00
N VAL A 155 4.30 7.04 2.32
CA VAL A 155 4.60 5.83 3.11
C VAL A 155 3.71 4.67 2.64
N ARG A 156 2.41 4.89 2.52
CA ARG A 156 1.45 3.90 2.02
C ARG A 156 1.78 3.46 0.59
N PHE A 157 2.16 4.39 -0.29
CA PHE A 157 2.60 4.12 -1.65
C PHE A 157 3.95 3.38 -1.69
N SER A 158 4.90 3.70 -0.81
CA SER A 158 6.19 3.01 -0.75
C SER A 158 6.01 1.54 -0.37
N LEU A 159 5.08 1.27 0.55
CA LEU A 159 4.58 -0.05 0.85
C LEU A 159 4.05 -0.68 -0.45
N GLU A 160 3.06 -0.08 -1.13
CA GLU A 160 2.53 -0.57 -2.41
C GLU A 160 3.58 -0.84 -3.51
N VAL A 161 4.61 0.00 -3.63
CA VAL A 161 5.68 -0.12 -4.64
C VAL A 161 6.62 -1.28 -4.32
N VAL A 162 6.99 -1.46 -3.04
CA VAL A 162 7.74 -2.64 -2.58
C VAL A 162 6.94 -3.90 -2.91
N TYR A 163 5.62 -3.89 -2.72
CA TYR A 163 4.75 -5.02 -3.08
C TYR A 163 4.66 -5.24 -4.58
N ARG A 164 4.54 -4.21 -5.42
CA ARG A 164 4.59 -4.36 -6.87
C ARG A 164 5.89 -5.02 -7.29
N SER A 165 7.03 -4.59 -6.77
CA SER A 165 8.33 -5.18 -7.11
C SER A 165 8.43 -6.65 -6.69
N ALA A 166 7.89 -7.00 -5.51
CA ALA A 166 7.83 -8.37 -5.02
C ALA A 166 6.88 -9.23 -5.88
N LEU A 167 5.64 -8.78 -6.10
CA LEU A 167 4.65 -9.44 -6.97
C LEU A 167 5.15 -9.64 -8.40
N PHE A 168 5.83 -8.65 -9.00
CA PHE A 168 6.40 -8.79 -10.33
C PHE A 168 7.51 -9.85 -10.37
N LYS A 169 8.34 -9.97 -9.33
CA LYS A 169 9.32 -11.05 -9.21
C LYS A 169 8.63 -12.42 -9.07
N PHE A 170 7.56 -12.50 -8.28
CA PHE A 170 6.88 -13.77 -7.97
C PHE A 170 5.92 -14.27 -9.06
N ILE A 171 5.15 -13.40 -9.70
CA ILE A 171 4.33 -13.76 -10.88
C ILE A 171 5.23 -14.27 -12.02
N ASN A 172 6.49 -13.81 -12.08
CA ASN A 172 7.45 -14.29 -13.06
C ASN A 172 8.10 -15.64 -12.69
N GLN A 173 8.06 -16.05 -11.42
CA GLN A 173 8.51 -17.38 -10.96
C GLN A 173 7.40 -18.43 -11.05
N ALA A 174 6.13 -18.06 -10.81
CA ALA A 174 4.99 -18.96 -10.87
C ALA A 174 4.48 -19.26 -12.30
N VAL A 175 5.12 -18.72 -13.33
CA VAL A 175 4.80 -18.92 -14.76
C VAL A 175 5.93 -19.70 -15.48
N LYS A 176 6.67 -20.52 -14.73
CA LYS A 176 7.50 -21.58 -15.31
C LYS A 176 6.85 -22.93 -15.05
#